data_AF-D0R5K6-F1
#
_entry.id   AF-D0R5K6-F1
#
_cell.length_a   1.000
_cell.length_b   1.000
_cell.length_c   1.000
_cell.angle_alpha   90.00
_cell.angle_beta   90.00
_cell.angle_gamma   90.00
#
_symmetry.space_group_name_H-M   'P 1'
#
loop_
_entity.id
_entity.type
_entity.pdbx_description
1 polymer ?
#
loop_
_entity_poly.entity_id
_entity_poly.type
_entity_poly.pdbx_seq_one_letter_code
_entity_poly.pdbx_strand_id
1 'polypeptide(L)'
;MNQAELQKLVEEISLQYFHVPFKHEVKINNRMTTTGGRYFLKDHHIDINGHFLEKKYHADLVGIIKHELTHYHLHLAGRGYQHRNRDFKNLLAAVGGSRYTPDIGLRRRQNRNYIYECKNCHFQYPRVRKVNTKKYRCGKCSGRLTLIRKNK
;
A
#
# COMPACT_ATOMS: atom_id res chain seq x y z
N MET A 1 14.01 14.35 -8.49
CA MET A 1 13.85 13.32 -9.53
C MET A 1 12.62 13.68 -10.35
N ASN A 2 12.69 13.65 -11.66
CA ASN A 2 11.57 13.84 -12.58
C ASN A 2 11.00 12.50 -13.07
N GLN A 3 9.95 12.57 -13.90
CA GLN A 3 9.24 11.39 -14.41
C GLN A 3 10.13 10.44 -15.25
N ALA A 4 10.99 10.98 -16.11
CA ALA A 4 11.88 10.19 -16.95
C ALA A 4 13.01 9.54 -16.14
N GLU A 5 13.58 10.27 -15.17
CA GLU A 5 14.58 9.75 -14.25
C GLU A 5 14.01 8.61 -13.39
N LEU A 6 12.75 8.73 -12.94
CA LEU A 6 12.09 7.67 -12.19
C LEU A 6 11.84 6.42 -13.05
N GLN A 7 11.38 6.59 -14.29
CA GLN A 7 11.20 5.48 -15.24
C GLN A 7 12.50 4.70 -15.42
N LYS A 8 13.59 5.43 -15.70
CA LYS A 8 14.92 4.83 -15.89
C LYS A 8 15.39 4.10 -14.64
N LEU A 9 15.22 4.69 -13.45
CA LEU A 9 15.59 4.05 -12.19
C LEU A 9 14.82 2.75 -11.95
N VAL A 10 13.52 2.72 -12.24
CA VAL A 10 12.71 1.50 -12.10
C VAL A 10 13.18 0.42 -13.08
N GLU A 11 13.48 0.77 -14.32
CA GLU A 11 14.02 -0.14 -15.33
C GLU A 11 15.38 -0.71 -14.93
N GLU A 12 16.30 0.15 -14.47
CA GLU A 12 17.63 -0.22 -13.97
C GLU A 12 17.53 -1.19 -12.78
N ILE A 13 16.68 -0.90 -11.78
CA ILE A 13 16.45 -1.78 -10.63
C ILE A 13 15.84 -3.11 -11.09
N SER A 14 14.89 -3.08 -12.02
CA SER A 14 14.27 -4.29 -12.57
C SER A 14 15.33 -5.22 -13.19
N LEU A 15 16.18 -4.67 -14.06
CA LEU A 15 17.24 -5.44 -14.70
C LEU A 15 18.28 -5.92 -13.68
N GLN A 16 18.70 -5.07 -12.76
CA GLN A 16 19.77 -5.37 -11.81
C GLN A 16 19.38 -6.46 -10.80
N TYR A 17 18.17 -6.37 -10.23
CA TYR A 17 17.76 -7.21 -9.09
C TYR A 17 16.81 -8.34 -9.47
N PHE A 18 16.02 -8.18 -10.53
CA PHE A 18 15.08 -9.21 -10.98
C PHE A 18 15.57 -9.93 -12.23
N HIS A 19 16.61 -9.42 -12.90
CA HIS A 19 17.14 -9.95 -14.16
C HIS A 19 16.09 -10.02 -15.27
N VAL A 20 15.06 -9.18 -15.16
CA VAL A 20 13.93 -9.10 -16.10
C VAL A 20 13.63 -7.62 -16.36
N PRO A 21 13.45 -7.19 -17.62
CA PRO A 21 13.12 -5.81 -17.94
C PRO A 21 11.72 -5.42 -17.43
N PHE A 22 11.60 -4.20 -16.90
CA PHE A 22 10.32 -3.54 -16.72
C PHE A 22 9.89 -2.93 -18.06
N LYS A 23 8.68 -3.26 -18.54
CA LYS A 23 8.21 -2.89 -19.90
C LYS A 23 7.00 -1.95 -19.88
N HIS A 24 6.56 -1.55 -18.70
CA HIS A 24 5.37 -0.72 -18.51
C HIS A 24 5.78 0.66 -17.95
N GLU A 25 4.80 1.47 -17.59
CA GLU A 25 5.05 2.84 -17.10
C GLU A 25 5.15 2.88 -15.58
N VAL A 26 6.05 3.71 -15.06
CA VAL A 26 5.96 4.23 -13.70
C VAL A 26 5.32 5.62 -13.74
N LYS A 27 4.60 6.04 -12.69
CA LYS A 27 4.00 7.38 -12.59
C LYS A 27 4.28 8.00 -11.24
N ILE A 28 4.60 9.29 -11.23
CA ILE A 28 4.73 10.07 -9.99
C ILE A 28 3.33 10.43 -9.49
N ASN A 29 3.02 10.02 -8.25
CA ASN A 29 1.76 10.32 -7.59
C ASN A 29 1.98 11.12 -6.30
N ASN A 30 1.81 12.45 -6.39
CA ASN A 30 1.95 13.38 -5.26
C ASN A 30 0.75 13.36 -4.29
N ARG A 31 -0.32 12.60 -4.59
CA ARG A 31 -1.49 12.50 -3.70
C ARG A 31 -1.36 11.35 -2.70
N MET A 32 -0.37 10.47 -2.87
CA MET A 32 -0.11 9.35 -1.97
C MET A 32 0.53 9.85 -0.67
N THR A 33 -0.07 9.47 0.46
CA THR A 33 0.38 9.92 1.80
C THR A 33 0.59 8.78 2.79
N THR A 34 0.08 7.59 2.49
CA THR A 34 0.09 6.44 3.42
C THR A 34 0.89 5.25 2.91
N THR A 35 1.12 5.17 1.60
CA THR A 35 1.86 4.09 0.93
C THR A 35 2.97 4.69 0.07
N GLY A 36 4.06 3.94 -0.10
CA GLY A 36 5.22 4.35 -0.88
C GLY A 36 5.04 4.14 -2.38
N GLY A 37 4.33 3.08 -2.77
CA GLY A 37 4.05 2.76 -4.17
C GLY A 37 2.73 2.01 -4.32
N ARG A 38 2.37 1.72 -5.57
CA ARG A 38 1.24 0.86 -5.93
C ARG A 38 1.40 0.30 -7.34
N TYR A 39 1.38 -1.03 -7.45
CA TYR A 39 1.21 -1.75 -8.69
C TYR A 39 -0.28 -1.90 -9.10
N PHE A 40 -0.58 -1.72 -10.38
CA PHE A 40 -1.93 -1.87 -10.95
C PHE A 40 -2.05 -3.12 -11.83
N LEU A 41 -3.10 -3.92 -11.62
CA LEU A 41 -3.26 -5.21 -12.30
C LEU A 41 -3.74 -5.10 -13.76
N LYS A 42 -4.41 -4.01 -14.14
CA LYS A 42 -5.09 -3.87 -15.43
C LYS A 42 -4.13 -3.56 -16.57
N ASP A 43 -3.22 -2.64 -16.34
CA ASP A 43 -2.30 -2.05 -17.33
C ASP A 43 -0.83 -2.08 -16.84
N HIS A 44 -0.60 -2.74 -15.70
CA HIS A 44 0.71 -3.05 -15.14
C HIS A 44 1.61 -1.86 -14.82
N HIS A 45 1.05 -0.65 -14.76
CA HIS A 45 1.82 0.52 -14.33
C HIS A 45 2.07 0.49 -12.82
N ILE A 46 3.08 1.23 -12.40
CA ILE A 46 3.44 1.42 -11.00
C ILE A 46 3.31 2.91 -10.65
N ASP A 47 2.49 3.24 -9.66
CA ASP A 47 2.54 4.55 -9.02
C ASP A 47 3.63 4.56 -7.95
N ILE A 48 4.42 5.64 -7.91
CA ILE A 48 5.36 5.93 -6.83
C ILE A 48 4.94 7.23 -6.14
N ASN A 49 4.97 7.21 -4.81
CA ASN A 49 4.71 8.38 -4.00
C ASN A 49 5.79 9.44 -4.23
N GLY A 50 5.39 10.58 -4.78
CA GLY A 50 6.28 11.68 -5.14
C GLY A 50 7.11 12.25 -3.99
N HIS A 51 6.68 12.07 -2.74
CA HIS A 51 7.41 12.54 -1.58
C HIS A 51 8.70 11.73 -1.28
N PHE A 52 8.84 10.53 -1.85
CA PHE A 52 10.06 9.72 -1.74
C PHE A 52 11.14 10.08 -2.77
N LEU A 53 10.85 11.01 -3.69
CA LEU A 53 11.79 11.44 -4.74
C LEU A 53 12.85 12.43 -4.25
N GLU A 54 12.74 12.90 -3.00
CA GLU A 54 13.75 13.72 -2.35
C GLU A 54 15.00 12.88 -2.04
N LYS A 55 16.20 13.46 -2.25
CA LYS A 55 17.49 12.74 -2.12
C LYS A 55 17.67 12.01 -0.78
N LYS A 56 17.18 12.59 0.32
CA LYS A 56 17.26 12.00 1.66
C LYS A 56 16.51 10.67 1.81
N TYR A 57 15.53 10.39 0.94
CA TYR A 57 14.72 9.16 0.99
C TYR A 57 15.11 8.16 -0.11
N HIS A 58 16.27 8.32 -0.75
CA HIS A 58 16.66 7.47 -1.87
C HIS A 58 16.69 5.97 -1.51
N ALA A 59 17.20 5.62 -0.33
CA ALA A 59 17.22 4.22 0.12
C ALA A 59 15.80 3.65 0.27
N ASP A 60 14.88 4.44 0.83
CA ASP A 60 13.48 4.06 0.97
C ASP A 60 12.79 3.92 -0.39
N LEU A 61 13.05 4.86 -1.31
CA LEU A 61 12.56 4.82 -2.69
C LEU A 61 12.97 3.53 -3.40
N VAL A 62 14.25 3.13 -3.32
CA VAL A 62 14.73 1.87 -3.90
C VAL A 62 14.01 0.67 -3.29
N GLY A 63 13.83 0.66 -1.97
CA GLY A 63 13.09 -0.39 -1.27
C GLY A 63 11.62 -0.49 -1.71
N ILE A 64 10.97 0.66 -1.94
CA ILE A 64 9.60 0.77 -2.45
C ILE A 64 9.53 0.28 -3.91
N ILE A 65 10.44 0.70 -4.78
CA ILE A 65 10.46 0.26 -6.18
C ILE A 65 10.58 -1.27 -6.27
N LYS A 66 11.52 -1.85 -5.51
CA LYS A 66 11.67 -3.31 -5.42
C LYS A 66 10.39 -4.00 -4.94
N HIS A 67 9.65 -3.40 -4.01
CA HIS A 67 8.37 -3.92 -3.57
C HIS A 67 7.35 -4.00 -4.71
N GLU A 68 7.15 -2.89 -5.43
CA GLU A 68 6.17 -2.83 -6.51
C GLU A 68 6.58 -3.73 -7.68
N LEU A 69 7.89 -3.79 -8.01
CA LEU A 69 8.42 -4.71 -9.02
C LEU A 69 8.24 -6.19 -8.63
N THR A 70 8.27 -6.52 -7.33
CA THR A 70 7.97 -7.88 -6.85
C THR A 70 6.54 -8.28 -7.20
N HIS A 71 5.56 -7.38 -6.98
CA HIS A 71 4.18 -7.63 -7.42
C HIS A 71 4.10 -7.77 -8.94
N TYR A 72 4.72 -6.84 -9.66
CA TYR A 72 4.71 -6.77 -11.11
C TYR A 72 5.22 -8.07 -11.76
N HIS A 73 6.43 -8.51 -11.40
CA HIS A 73 7.07 -9.66 -12.02
C HIS A 73 6.37 -10.97 -11.66
N LEU A 74 5.93 -11.14 -10.41
CA LEU A 74 5.18 -12.33 -10.02
C LEU A 74 3.82 -12.40 -10.70
N HIS A 75 3.13 -11.26 -10.85
CA HIS A 75 1.83 -11.24 -11.52
C HIS A 75 1.97 -11.59 -13.00
N LEU A 76 2.94 -11.00 -13.71
CA LEU A 76 3.19 -11.33 -15.12
C LEU A 76 3.65 -12.77 -15.32
N ALA A 77 4.34 -13.36 -14.34
CA ALA A 77 4.72 -14.77 -14.36
C ALA A 77 3.59 -15.73 -13.92
N GLY A 78 2.39 -15.24 -13.62
CA GLY A 78 1.27 -16.07 -13.13
C GLY A 78 1.48 -16.68 -11.73
N ARG A 79 2.41 -16.12 -10.94
CA ARG A 79 2.80 -16.59 -9.60
C ARG A 79 2.07 -15.84 -8.49
N GLY A 80 2.27 -16.28 -7.25
CA GLY A 80 1.64 -15.67 -6.08
C GLY A 80 2.20 -14.29 -5.75
N TYR A 81 1.61 -13.23 -6.32
CA TYR A 81 2.08 -11.85 -6.15
C TYR A 81 1.58 -11.13 -4.89
N GLN A 82 0.55 -11.63 -4.20
CA GLN A 82 0.01 -10.92 -3.02
C GLN A 82 0.89 -11.13 -1.79
N HIS A 83 0.85 -10.20 -0.82
CA HIS A 83 1.65 -10.23 0.42
C HIS A 83 1.52 -11.49 1.28
N ARG A 84 0.43 -12.25 1.08
CA ARG A 84 0.16 -13.53 1.75
C ARG A 84 0.91 -14.70 1.11
N ASN A 85 1.22 -14.62 -0.17
CA ASN A 85 1.84 -15.70 -0.92
C ASN A 85 3.32 -15.88 -0.53
N ARG A 86 3.77 -17.14 -0.58
CA ARG A 86 5.16 -17.50 -0.30
C ARG A 86 6.11 -16.96 -1.37
N ASP A 87 5.71 -17.01 -2.64
CA ASP A 87 6.49 -16.45 -3.75
C ASP A 87 6.84 -14.97 -3.52
N PHE A 88 5.85 -14.15 -3.16
CA PHE A 88 6.07 -12.74 -2.84
C PHE A 88 7.09 -12.56 -1.70
N LYS A 89 6.92 -13.29 -0.59
CA LYS A 89 7.82 -13.18 0.56
C LYS A 89 9.26 -13.57 0.21
N ASN A 90 9.43 -14.65 -0.54
CA ASN A 90 10.73 -15.15 -0.96
C ASN A 90 11.42 -14.17 -1.92
N LEU A 91 10.71 -13.72 -2.95
CA LEU A 91 11.29 -12.81 -3.96
C LEU A 91 11.62 -11.45 -3.34
N LEU A 92 10.72 -10.88 -2.53
CA LEU A 92 10.97 -9.61 -1.85
C LEU A 92 12.22 -9.66 -0.97
N ALA A 93 12.40 -10.76 -0.23
CA ALA A 93 13.58 -10.97 0.60
C ALA A 93 14.86 -11.10 -0.25
N ALA A 94 14.81 -11.87 -1.35
CA ALA A 94 15.96 -12.07 -2.24
C ALA A 94 16.45 -10.77 -2.89
N VAL A 95 15.53 -9.90 -3.30
CA VAL A 95 15.89 -8.59 -3.90
C VAL A 95 16.21 -7.51 -2.87
N GLY A 96 16.01 -7.79 -1.58
CA GLY A 96 16.18 -6.82 -0.49
C GLY A 96 15.18 -5.65 -0.60
N GLY A 97 13.94 -5.93 -0.98
CA GLY A 97 12.87 -4.92 -1.04
C GLY A 97 12.22 -4.67 0.31
N SER A 98 11.62 -3.49 0.50
CA SER A 98 10.96 -3.18 1.76
C SER A 98 9.53 -3.73 1.79
N ARG A 99 9.13 -4.37 2.88
CA ARG A 99 7.72 -4.76 3.08
C ARG A 99 6.85 -3.58 3.50
N TYR A 100 7.44 -2.57 4.14
CA TYR A 100 6.71 -1.46 4.76
C TYR A 100 7.28 -0.12 4.28
N THR A 101 6.38 0.81 3.97
CA THR A 101 6.79 2.19 3.71
C THR A 101 7.10 2.88 5.04
N PRO A 102 8.25 3.56 5.18
CA PRO A 102 8.56 4.33 6.38
C PRO A 102 7.59 5.50 6.53
N ASP A 103 7.42 5.95 7.78
CA ASP A 103 6.56 7.09 8.08
C ASP A 103 7.35 8.39 7.95
N ILE A 104 7.10 9.14 6.89
CA ILE A 104 7.73 10.45 6.63
C ILE A 104 6.86 11.64 7.09
N GLY A 105 5.93 11.40 8.03
CA GLY A 105 5.14 12.45 8.68
C GLY A 105 3.99 13.02 7.84
N LEU A 106 3.70 12.45 6.67
CA LEU A 106 2.62 12.89 5.78
C LEU A 106 1.24 12.33 6.17
N ARG A 107 1.20 11.39 7.13
CA ARG A 107 -0.05 10.80 7.58
C ARG A 107 -0.87 11.83 8.32
N ARG A 108 -1.95 12.28 7.69
CA ARG A 108 -2.96 13.12 8.34
C ARG A 108 -3.51 12.39 9.57
N ARG A 109 -3.58 13.10 10.71
CA ARG A 109 -4.33 12.61 11.88
C ARG A 109 -5.77 12.36 11.45
N GLN A 110 -6.19 11.10 11.53
CA GLN A 110 -7.55 10.71 11.20
C GLN A 110 -8.41 10.81 12.47
N ASN A 111 -9.23 11.84 12.54
CA ASN A 111 -10.19 11.99 13.64
C ASN A 111 -11.24 10.88 13.54
N ARG A 112 -11.43 10.15 14.65
CA ARG A 112 -12.40 9.05 14.75
C ARG A 112 -13.78 9.65 15.02
N ASN A 113 -14.37 10.20 13.96
CA ASN A 113 -15.62 10.96 14.03
C ASN A 113 -16.86 10.11 14.30
N TYR A 114 -16.77 8.79 14.29
CA TYR A 114 -17.91 7.90 14.47
C TYR A 114 -17.62 6.89 15.58
N ILE A 115 -18.57 6.71 16.50
CA ILE A 115 -18.52 5.63 17.49
C ILE A 115 -19.73 4.74 17.28
N TYR A 116 -19.46 3.47 16.98
CA TYR A 116 -20.46 2.43 16.90
C TYR A 116 -20.42 1.57 18.15
N GLU A 117 -21.57 1.10 18.61
CA GLU A 117 -21.68 0.19 19.74
C GLU A 117 -22.40 -1.08 19.33
N CYS A 118 -21.94 -2.23 19.84
CA CYS A 118 -22.66 -3.48 19.70
C CYS A 118 -23.85 -3.55 20.65
N LYS A 119 -25.03 -3.91 20.15
CA LYS A 119 -26.24 -4.06 20.97
C LYS A 119 -26.19 -5.21 21.99
N ASN A 120 -25.29 -6.19 21.81
CA ASN A 120 -25.26 -7.39 22.65
C ASN A 120 -24.16 -7.32 23.72
N CYS A 121 -22.96 -6.87 23.34
CA CYS A 121 -21.81 -6.84 24.25
C CYS A 121 -21.33 -5.43 24.57
N HIS A 122 -22.03 -4.40 24.10
CA HIS A 122 -21.74 -2.97 24.32
C HIS A 122 -20.32 -2.52 23.94
N PHE A 123 -19.58 -3.35 23.19
CA PHE A 123 -18.25 -2.99 22.77
C PHE A 123 -18.29 -1.85 21.75
N GLN A 124 -17.49 -0.82 22.00
CA GLN A 124 -17.45 0.39 21.18
C GLN A 124 -16.34 0.33 20.13
N TYR A 125 -16.67 0.76 18.92
CA TYR A 125 -15.79 0.81 17.75
C TYR A 125 -15.66 2.26 17.27
N PRO A 126 -14.60 2.97 17.70
CA PRO A 126 -14.22 4.25 17.13
C PRO A 126 -13.78 4.08 15.67
N ARG A 127 -14.37 4.85 14.74
CA ARG A 127 -14.14 4.78 13.30
C ARG A 127 -13.99 6.18 12.70
N VAL A 128 -13.12 6.28 11.69
CA VAL A 128 -12.90 7.50 10.90
C VAL A 128 -13.98 7.67 9.83
N ARG A 129 -14.43 6.56 9.24
CA ARG A 129 -15.48 6.53 8.20
C ARG A 129 -16.75 5.85 8.74
N LYS A 130 -17.90 6.20 8.16
CA LYS A 130 -19.16 5.50 8.42
C LYS A 130 -19.05 4.03 8.01
N VAL A 131 -19.59 3.15 8.84
CA VAL A 131 -19.72 1.71 8.60
C VAL A 131 -21.16 1.41 8.19
N ASN A 132 -21.34 0.55 7.20
CA ASN A 132 -22.65 -0.01 6.86
C ASN A 132 -23.05 -1.06 7.91
N THR A 133 -23.86 -0.67 8.89
CA THR A 133 -24.31 -1.54 9.98
C THR A 133 -25.28 -2.65 9.55
N LYS A 134 -25.81 -2.61 8.31
CA LYS A 134 -26.57 -3.72 7.74
C LYS A 134 -25.63 -4.87 7.35
N LYS A 135 -24.50 -4.55 6.70
CA LYS A 135 -23.49 -5.51 6.24
C LYS A 135 -22.57 -5.99 7.36
N TYR A 136 -22.12 -5.10 8.23
CA TYR A 136 -21.11 -5.41 9.24
C TYR A 136 -21.72 -5.67 10.62
N ARG A 137 -21.07 -6.53 11.41
CA ARG A 137 -21.48 -6.96 12.75
C ARG A 137 -20.33 -6.77 13.74
N CYS A 138 -20.63 -6.93 15.02
CA CYS A 138 -19.63 -6.93 16.08
C CYS A 138 -18.61 -8.06 15.87
N GLY A 139 -17.32 -7.74 15.89
CA GLY A 139 -16.25 -8.74 15.74
C GLY A 139 -16.07 -9.67 16.93
N LYS A 140 -16.71 -9.39 18.08
CA LYS A 140 -16.62 -10.21 19.30
C LYS A 140 -17.75 -11.22 19.45
N CYS A 141 -18.98 -10.83 19.11
CA CYS A 141 -20.18 -11.63 19.37
C CYS A 141 -21.15 -11.69 18.18
N SER A 142 -20.77 -11.17 17.01
CA SER A 142 -21.61 -11.11 15.81
C SER A 142 -22.93 -10.32 15.96
N GLY A 143 -23.13 -9.61 17.08
CA GLY A 143 -24.29 -8.76 17.33
C GLY A 143 -24.39 -7.53 16.40
N ARG A 144 -25.59 -6.93 16.32
CA ARG A 144 -25.85 -5.73 15.51
C ARG A 144 -25.10 -4.51 16.06
N LEU A 145 -24.59 -3.67 15.16
CA LEU A 145 -23.92 -2.42 15.49
C LEU A 145 -24.87 -1.23 15.31
N THR A 146 -24.78 -0.24 16.19
CA THR A 146 -25.54 1.00 16.12
C THR A 146 -24.59 2.19 16.25
N LEU A 147 -24.80 3.25 15.47
CA LEU A 147 -24.03 4.48 15.62
C LEU A 147 -24.54 5.22 16.86
N ILE A 148 -23.68 5.44 17.85
CA ILE A 148 -24.03 6.10 19.12
C ILE A 148 -23.49 7.53 19.22
N ARG A 149 -22.39 7.84 18.52
CA ARG A 149 -21.82 9.20 18.52
C ARG A 149 -21.24 9.58 17.17
N LYS A 150 -21.48 10.83 16.76
CA LYS A 150 -20.82 11.47 15.62
C LYS A 150 -20.18 12.79 16.07
N ASN A 151 -18.85 12.85 16.08
CA ASN A 151 -18.13 14.09 16.32
C ASN A 151 -18.07 14.86 14.98
N LYS A 152 -18.48 16.14 14.99
CA LYS A 152 -18.34 17.04 13.85
C LYS A 152 -16.89 17.47 13.70
#